data_AF-K9P834-F1
#
_entry.id   AF-K9P834-F1
#
_cell.length_a   1.000
_cell.length_b   1.000
_cell.length_c   1.000
_cell.angle_alpha   90.00
_cell.angle_beta   90.00
_cell.angle_gamma   90.00
#
_symmetry.space_group_name_H-M   'P 1'
#
loop_
_entity.id
_entity.type
_entity.pdbx_description
1 polymer ?
#
loop_
_entity_poly.entity_id
_entity_poly.type
_entity_poly.pdbx_seq_one_letter_code
_entity_poly.pdbx_strand_id
1 'polypeptide(L)'
;MATTSPVRPAPPIEVQLLEVPFQPMERLAAWHRSLAAEGANATGSAAESHFIGRVRPTSAAGEPLEALELEHYPGMTEAQLILLAEASAERHGAGAVLVAHRVGRVRPGEAIVLVAVLADRRGPALRCVQELLEDLKHHAPFWKREWCGGRGTWVAGNTPL
;
A
#
# COMPACT_ATOMS: atom_id res chain seq x y z
N MET A 1 -3.10 -17.62 -38.87
CA MET A 1 -4.18 -16.95 -38.13
C MET A 1 -3.61 -16.47 -36.80
N ALA A 2 -3.41 -15.16 -36.64
CA ALA A 2 -2.97 -14.61 -35.36
C ALA A 2 -4.14 -14.70 -34.38
N THR A 3 -4.04 -15.58 -33.39
CA THR A 3 -4.96 -15.64 -32.27
C THR A 3 -4.76 -14.38 -31.44
N THR A 4 -5.67 -13.41 -31.57
CA THR A 4 -5.78 -12.31 -30.62
C THR A 4 -6.08 -12.93 -29.26
N SER A 5 -5.09 -12.95 -28.36
CA SER A 5 -5.37 -13.28 -26.96
C SER A 5 -6.45 -12.34 -26.44
N PRO A 6 -7.45 -12.83 -25.69
CA PRO A 6 -8.44 -11.95 -25.10
C PRO A 6 -7.73 -10.93 -24.23
N VAL A 7 -8.03 -9.65 -24.45
CA VAL A 7 -7.59 -8.57 -23.56
C VAL A 7 -8.13 -8.89 -22.18
N ARG A 8 -7.23 -9.17 -21.23
CA ARG A 8 -7.61 -9.38 -19.83
C ARG A 8 -8.20 -8.06 -19.33
N PRO A 9 -9.38 -8.05 -18.67
CA PRO A 9 -9.89 -6.82 -18.08
C PRO A 9 -8.87 -6.25 -17.10
N ALA A 10 -8.83 -4.92 -16.98
CA ALA A 10 -7.94 -4.26 -16.03
C ALA A 10 -8.20 -4.81 -14.61
N PRO A 11 -7.14 -5.09 -13.83
CA PRO A 11 -7.32 -5.62 -12.48
C PRO A 11 -7.99 -4.57 -11.59
N PRO A 12 -8.92 -4.96 -10.70
CA PRO A 12 -9.43 -4.06 -9.68
C PRO A 12 -8.29 -3.51 -8.81
N ILE A 13 -8.24 -2.19 -8.71
CA ILE A 13 -7.29 -1.44 -7.88
C ILE A 13 -8.08 -0.68 -6.82
N GLU A 14 -7.79 -0.94 -5.55
CA GLU A 14 -8.35 -0.20 -4.42
C GLU A 14 -7.24 0.57 -3.69
N VAL A 15 -7.38 1.89 -3.62
CA VAL A 15 -6.48 2.78 -2.84
C VAL A 15 -7.31 3.50 -1.78
N GLN A 16 -6.83 3.51 -0.53
CA GLN A 16 -7.44 4.31 0.53
C GLN A 16 -6.39 4.95 1.46
N LEU A 17 -6.57 6.23 1.73
CA LEU A 17 -5.89 6.93 2.81
C LEU A 17 -6.79 6.98 4.05
N LEU A 18 -6.24 6.58 5.19
CA LEU A 18 -6.97 6.37 6.44
C LEU A 18 -6.48 7.33 7.52
N GLU A 19 -7.37 8.18 8.02
CA GLU A 19 -7.03 9.11 9.11
C GLU A 19 -7.05 8.44 10.49
N VAL A 20 -7.81 7.36 10.63
CA VAL A 20 -7.99 6.61 11.88
C VAL A 20 -7.27 5.26 11.84
N PRO A 21 -6.89 4.71 13.01
CA PRO A 21 -6.34 3.37 13.09
C PRO A 21 -7.24 2.33 12.42
N PHE A 22 -6.61 1.37 11.73
CA PHE A 22 -7.30 0.25 11.08
C PHE A 22 -6.67 -1.07 11.49
N GLN A 23 -7.49 -2.13 11.46
CA GLN A 23 -7.02 -3.51 11.64
C GLN A 23 -6.69 -4.11 10.26
N PRO A 24 -5.41 -4.37 9.94
CA PRO A 24 -5.03 -4.77 8.58
C PRO A 24 -5.67 -6.06 8.11
N MET A 25 -5.82 -7.04 9.00
CA MET A 25 -6.41 -8.34 8.63
C MET A 25 -7.92 -8.23 8.38
N GLU A 26 -8.64 -7.40 9.15
CA GLU A 26 -10.06 -7.15 8.90
C GLU A 26 -10.26 -6.40 7.59
N ARG A 27 -9.36 -5.46 7.29
CA ARG A 27 -9.37 -4.73 6.02
C ARG A 27 -9.08 -5.63 4.84
N LEU A 28 -8.07 -6.49 4.93
CA LEU A 28 -7.76 -7.50 3.91
C LEU A 28 -8.98 -8.41 3.66
N ALA A 29 -9.60 -8.91 4.73
CA ALA A 29 -10.80 -9.73 4.62
C ALA A 29 -11.99 -8.98 4.01
N ALA A 30 -12.14 -7.69 4.28
CA ALA A 30 -13.18 -6.85 3.66
C ALA A 30 -12.96 -6.70 2.15
N TRP A 31 -11.71 -6.49 1.73
CA TRP A 31 -11.32 -6.43 0.33
C TRP A 31 -11.55 -7.76 -0.39
N HIS A 32 -11.26 -8.90 0.24
CA HIS A 32 -11.61 -10.20 -0.33
C HIS A 32 -13.11 -10.36 -0.57
N ARG A 33 -13.94 -9.85 0.35
CA ARG A 33 -15.41 -9.89 0.20
C ARG A 33 -15.90 -8.98 -0.92
N SER A 34 -15.33 -7.78 -1.10
CA SER A 34 -15.71 -6.90 -2.22
C SER A 34 -15.35 -7.54 -3.55
N LEU A 35 -14.15 -8.08 -3.69
CA LEU A 35 -13.72 -8.83 -4.87
C LEU A 35 -14.64 -10.02 -5.18
N ALA A 36 -15.02 -10.80 -4.17
CA ALA A 36 -15.95 -11.92 -4.35
C ALA A 36 -17.34 -11.46 -4.83
N ALA A 37 -17.85 -10.34 -4.29
CA ALA A 37 -19.13 -9.77 -4.69
C ALA A 37 -19.13 -9.22 -6.12
N GLU A 38 -17.98 -8.72 -6.60
CA GLU A 38 -17.78 -8.24 -7.97
C GLU A 38 -17.50 -9.37 -8.98
N GLY A 39 -17.46 -10.63 -8.53
CA GLY A 39 -17.17 -11.78 -9.39
C GLY A 39 -15.67 -11.97 -9.72
N ALA A 40 -14.76 -11.34 -8.96
CA ALA A 40 -13.32 -11.39 -9.21
C ALA A 40 -12.66 -12.75 -8.94
N ASN A 41 -13.41 -13.77 -8.46
CA ASN A 41 -13.01 -15.17 -8.62
C ASN A 41 -12.77 -15.55 -10.09
N ALA A 42 -13.22 -14.73 -11.05
CA ALA A 42 -12.91 -14.82 -12.48
C ALA A 42 -11.51 -14.29 -12.88
N THR A 43 -10.72 -13.70 -11.98
CA THR A 43 -9.37 -13.18 -12.33
C THR A 43 -8.35 -14.29 -12.64
N GLY A 44 -8.64 -15.55 -12.27
CA GLY A 44 -7.70 -16.66 -12.40
C GLY A 44 -6.50 -16.56 -11.43
N SER A 45 -6.61 -15.75 -10.38
CA SER A 45 -5.55 -15.59 -9.39
C SER A 45 -5.51 -16.80 -8.45
N ALA A 46 -4.36 -17.47 -8.35
CA ALA A 46 -4.15 -18.62 -7.47
C ALA A 46 -3.06 -18.37 -6.40
N ALA A 47 -2.57 -17.13 -6.30
CA ALA A 47 -1.61 -16.70 -5.30
C ALA A 47 -1.95 -15.32 -4.76
N GLU A 48 -1.57 -15.09 -3.51
CA GLU A 48 -1.65 -13.80 -2.83
C GLU A 48 -0.31 -13.49 -2.16
N SER A 49 0.05 -12.21 -2.11
CA SER A 49 1.05 -11.68 -1.20
C SER A 49 0.53 -10.39 -0.57
N HIS A 50 0.86 -10.15 0.70
CA HIS A 50 0.58 -8.88 1.35
C HIS A 50 1.71 -8.47 2.30
N PHE A 51 1.81 -7.17 2.54
CA PHE A 51 2.75 -6.57 3.48
C PHE A 51 2.01 -5.62 4.41
N ILE A 52 2.36 -5.68 5.70
CA ILE A 52 1.86 -4.75 6.71
C ILE A 52 3.05 -4.02 7.31
N GLY A 53 3.13 -2.71 7.07
CA GLY A 53 4.09 -1.84 7.74
C GLY A 53 3.52 -1.35 9.07
N ARG A 54 4.37 -1.27 10.09
CA ARG A 54 4.04 -0.72 11.42
C ARG A 54 5.04 0.34 11.83
N VAL A 55 4.59 1.34 12.57
CA VAL A 55 5.46 2.37 13.11
C VAL A 55 6.35 1.78 14.20
N ARG A 56 7.66 2.07 14.14
CA ARG A 56 8.64 1.63 15.14
C ARG A 56 8.55 2.50 16.40
N PRO A 57 9.00 2.02 17.57
CA PRO A 57 9.00 2.81 18.81
C PRO A 57 10.14 3.84 18.89
N THR A 58 11.00 3.92 17.89
CA THR A 58 12.17 4.80 17.88
C THR A 58 12.19 5.64 16.61
N SER A 59 12.57 6.91 16.75
CA SER A 59 12.76 7.85 15.65
C SER A 59 14.01 7.51 14.83
N ALA A 60 14.19 8.18 13.69
CA ALA A 60 15.41 8.07 12.90
C ALA A 60 16.67 8.51 13.67
N ALA A 61 16.52 9.40 14.65
CA ALA A 61 17.59 9.85 15.53
C ALA A 61 17.83 8.92 16.75
N GLY A 62 17.06 7.83 16.89
CA GLY A 62 17.18 6.87 17.98
C GLY A 62 16.45 7.26 19.28
N GLU A 63 15.63 8.30 19.25
CA GLU A 63 14.84 8.75 20.40
C GLU A 63 13.52 7.97 20.52
N PRO A 64 12.93 7.82 21.71
CA PRO A 64 11.59 7.25 21.86
C PRO A 64 10.55 8.05 21.06
N LEU A 65 9.91 7.39 20.10
CA LEU A 65 8.92 7.99 19.22
C LEU A 65 7.54 7.97 19.89
N GLU A 66 6.89 9.10 19.99
CA GLU A 66 5.50 9.22 20.44
C GLU A 66 4.52 8.98 19.30
N ALA A 67 4.81 9.53 18.12
CA ALA A 67 4.05 9.32 16.89
C ALA A 67 4.88 9.64 15.65
N LEU A 68 4.61 8.92 14.56
CA LEU A 68 4.94 9.34 13.21
C LEU A 68 3.71 10.02 12.61
N GLU A 69 3.83 11.26 12.20
CA GLU A 69 2.77 12.00 11.53
C GLU A 69 3.03 12.06 10.03
N LEU A 70 1.99 11.73 9.25
CA LEU A 70 2.04 11.80 7.80
C LEU A 70 1.05 12.82 7.28
N GLU A 71 1.57 13.83 6.60
CA GLU A 71 0.79 14.78 5.82
C GLU A 71 0.83 14.38 4.35
N HIS A 72 -0.21 14.74 3.60
CA HIS A 72 -0.38 14.41 2.19
C HIS A 72 -1.13 15.54 1.48
N TYR A 73 -1.14 15.52 0.14
CA TYR A 73 -1.96 16.44 -0.66
C TYR A 73 -3.24 15.71 -1.05
N PRO A 74 -4.42 16.08 -0.49
CA PRO A 74 -5.67 15.38 -0.78
C PRO A 74 -6.01 15.37 -2.26
N GLY A 75 -6.40 14.22 -2.78
CA GLY A 75 -6.71 13.97 -4.19
C GLY A 75 -5.46 13.66 -5.04
N MET A 76 -4.38 14.44 -4.92
CA MET A 76 -3.15 14.20 -5.70
C MET A 76 -2.42 12.94 -5.21
N THR A 77 -2.33 12.74 -3.90
CA THR A 77 -1.68 11.55 -3.34
C THR A 77 -2.42 10.30 -3.80
N GLU A 78 -3.74 10.25 -3.66
CA GLU A 78 -4.58 9.12 -4.09
C GLU A 78 -4.44 8.84 -5.57
N ALA A 79 -4.49 9.87 -6.42
CA ALA A 79 -4.30 9.72 -7.86
C ALA A 79 -2.91 9.14 -8.20
N GLN A 80 -1.85 9.63 -7.55
CA GLN A 80 -0.50 9.10 -7.73
C GLN A 80 -0.40 7.63 -7.28
N LEU A 81 -1.01 7.28 -6.16
CA LEU A 81 -1.04 5.90 -5.66
C LEU A 81 -1.77 4.95 -6.61
N ILE A 82 -2.88 5.40 -7.20
CA ILE A 82 -3.62 4.64 -8.22
C ILE A 82 -2.73 4.39 -9.43
N LEU A 83 -2.07 5.42 -9.96
CA LEU A 83 -1.18 5.29 -11.12
C LEU A 83 -0.01 4.32 -10.87
N LEU A 84 0.61 4.38 -9.68
CA LEU A 84 1.66 3.44 -9.28
C LEU A 84 1.13 2.00 -9.18
N ALA A 85 -0.07 1.83 -8.58
CA ALA A 85 -0.73 0.54 -8.47
C ALA A 85 -1.09 -0.07 -9.83
N GLU A 86 -1.65 0.72 -10.74
CA GLU A 86 -1.96 0.31 -12.11
C GLU A 86 -0.70 -0.10 -12.88
N ALA A 87 0.35 0.73 -12.84
CA ALA A 87 1.61 0.45 -13.53
C ALA A 87 2.29 -0.82 -13.01
N SER A 88 2.29 -1.05 -11.70
CA SER A 88 2.87 -2.26 -11.12
C SER A 88 2.02 -3.50 -11.45
N ALA A 89 0.69 -3.36 -11.39
CA ALA A 89 -0.25 -4.42 -11.72
C ALA A 89 -0.07 -4.89 -13.18
N GLU A 90 0.03 -3.96 -14.12
CA GLU A 90 0.29 -4.24 -15.53
C GLU A 90 1.64 -4.95 -15.72
N ARG A 91 2.71 -4.41 -15.10
CA ARG A 91 4.08 -4.93 -15.25
C ARG A 91 4.23 -6.36 -14.73
N HIS A 92 3.61 -6.68 -13.61
CA HIS A 92 3.76 -7.99 -12.96
C HIS A 92 2.63 -8.97 -13.26
N GLY A 93 1.54 -8.53 -13.90
CA GLY A 93 0.37 -9.36 -14.19
C GLY A 93 -0.45 -9.66 -12.93
N ALA A 94 -0.68 -8.64 -12.10
CA ALA A 94 -1.56 -8.75 -10.95
C ALA A 94 -3.04 -8.89 -11.39
N GLY A 95 -3.81 -9.67 -10.64
CA GLY A 95 -5.25 -9.83 -10.81
C GLY A 95 -6.06 -8.86 -9.95
N ALA A 96 -5.52 -8.37 -8.84
CA ALA A 96 -6.13 -7.34 -8.00
C ALA A 96 -5.06 -6.70 -7.10
N VAL A 97 -5.21 -5.42 -6.77
CA VAL A 97 -4.30 -4.70 -5.85
C VAL A 97 -5.10 -3.91 -4.80
N LEU A 98 -4.63 -3.96 -3.56
CA LEU A 98 -5.07 -3.11 -2.45
C LEU A 98 -3.88 -2.32 -1.92
N VAL A 99 -4.06 -1.01 -1.76
CA VAL A 99 -3.16 -0.11 -1.03
C VAL A 99 -3.98 0.66 0.01
N ALA A 100 -3.76 0.37 1.28
CA ALA A 100 -4.33 1.15 2.38
C ALA A 100 -3.20 1.79 3.19
N HIS A 101 -3.20 3.11 3.33
CA HIS A 101 -2.13 3.83 4.02
C HIS A 101 -2.70 4.79 5.06
N ARG A 102 -2.07 4.90 6.23
CA ARG A 102 -2.45 5.88 7.26
C ARG A 102 -1.90 7.26 6.93
N VAL A 103 -2.69 8.27 7.25
CA VAL A 103 -2.29 9.68 7.32
C VAL A 103 -2.61 10.23 8.71
N GLY A 104 -2.11 11.42 9.04
CA GLY A 104 -2.17 11.97 10.39
C GLY A 104 -1.21 11.28 11.35
N ARG A 105 -1.47 11.37 12.65
CA ARG A 105 -0.60 10.81 13.70
C ARG A 105 -0.81 9.31 13.87
N VAL A 106 0.27 8.55 13.76
CA VAL A 106 0.32 7.10 13.88
C VAL A 106 1.28 6.73 15.00
N ARG A 107 0.80 6.01 16.01
CA ARG A 107 1.61 5.64 17.19
C ARG A 107 2.48 4.41 16.92
N PRO A 108 3.57 4.21 17.68
CA PRO A 108 4.32 2.96 17.65
C PRO A 108 3.45 1.71 17.75
N GLY A 109 3.73 0.71 16.91
CA GLY A 109 2.99 -0.55 16.82
C GLY A 109 1.72 -0.50 15.97
N GLU A 110 1.15 0.69 15.73
CA GLU A 110 0.00 0.85 14.82
C GLU A 110 0.42 0.51 13.38
N ALA A 111 -0.51 -0.08 12.64
CA ALA A 111 -0.34 -0.30 11.21
C ALA A 111 -0.37 1.05 10.48
N ILE A 112 0.62 1.28 9.63
CA ILE A 112 0.75 2.47 8.80
C ILE A 112 0.43 2.18 7.34
N VAL A 113 0.72 0.97 6.85
CA VAL A 113 0.43 0.59 5.46
C VAL A 113 0.05 -0.88 5.38
N LEU A 114 -0.90 -1.18 4.50
CA LEU A 114 -1.22 -2.51 4.00
C LEU A 114 -1.15 -2.45 2.47
N VAL A 115 -0.32 -3.30 1.87
CA VAL A 115 -0.33 -3.58 0.43
C VAL A 115 -0.70 -5.05 0.25
N ALA A 116 -1.67 -5.37 -0.59
CA ALA A 116 -2.02 -6.75 -0.93
C ALA A 116 -2.21 -6.91 -2.43
N VAL A 117 -1.79 -8.05 -2.97
CA VAL A 117 -1.84 -8.35 -4.40
C VAL A 117 -2.29 -9.79 -4.61
N LEU A 118 -3.30 -9.98 -5.46
CA LEU A 118 -3.65 -11.27 -6.03
C LEU A 118 -2.98 -11.45 -7.40
N ALA A 119 -2.50 -12.65 -7.72
CA ALA A 119 -1.96 -12.96 -9.04
C ALA A 119 -2.08 -14.46 -9.36
N ASP A 120 -1.80 -14.84 -10.61
CA ASP A 120 -1.81 -16.24 -11.06
C ASP A 120 -0.82 -17.11 -10.27
N ARG A 121 0.36 -16.56 -9.93
CA ARG A 121 1.45 -17.28 -9.27
C ARG A 121 2.13 -16.42 -8.21
N ARG A 122 2.81 -17.08 -7.26
CA ARG A 122 3.55 -16.42 -6.18
C ARG A 122 4.56 -15.38 -6.64
N GLY A 123 5.24 -15.63 -7.77
CA GLY A 123 6.29 -14.74 -8.29
C GLY A 123 5.77 -13.33 -8.63
N PRO A 124 4.78 -13.23 -9.53
CA PRO A 124 4.01 -11.99 -9.75
C PRO A 124 3.53 -11.29 -8.48
N ALA A 125 2.86 -12.03 -7.58
CA ALA A 125 2.30 -11.43 -6.35
C ALA A 125 3.39 -10.82 -5.45
N LEU A 126 4.49 -11.54 -5.21
CA LEU A 126 5.60 -11.07 -4.38
C LEU A 126 6.29 -9.85 -4.98
N ARG A 127 6.60 -9.87 -6.29
CA ARG A 127 7.29 -8.76 -6.96
C ARG A 127 6.44 -7.50 -7.02
N CYS A 128 5.15 -7.63 -7.28
CA CYS A 128 4.24 -6.50 -7.32
C CYS A 128 4.12 -5.83 -5.94
N VAL A 129 3.95 -6.62 -4.86
CA VAL A 129 3.99 -6.07 -3.49
C VAL A 129 5.31 -5.35 -3.21
N GLN A 130 6.44 -5.97 -3.55
CA GLN A 130 7.75 -5.38 -3.30
C GLN A 130 7.94 -4.05 -4.06
N GLU A 131 7.60 -4.03 -5.35
CA GLU A 131 7.70 -2.83 -6.17
C GLU A 131 6.79 -1.71 -5.64
N LEU A 132 5.55 -2.02 -5.27
CA LEU A 132 4.64 -1.03 -4.71
C LEU A 132 5.15 -0.43 -3.40
N LEU A 133 5.84 -1.20 -2.56
CA LEU A 133 6.43 -0.66 -1.34
C LEU A 133 7.58 0.32 -1.65
N GLU A 134 8.40 0.02 -2.66
CA GLU A 134 9.45 0.94 -3.11
C GLU A 134 8.86 2.19 -3.76
N ASP A 135 7.81 2.05 -4.56
CA ASP A 135 7.12 3.17 -5.19
C ASP A 135 6.41 4.06 -4.17
N LEU A 136 5.73 3.46 -3.18
CA LEU A 136 5.14 4.18 -2.05
C LEU A 136 6.18 4.95 -1.25
N LYS A 137 7.38 4.38 -1.12
CA LYS A 137 8.48 5.03 -0.42
C LYS A 137 9.01 6.22 -1.20
N HIS A 138 9.24 6.10 -2.51
CA HIS A 138 10.00 7.11 -3.26
C HIS A 138 9.14 8.08 -4.08
N HIS A 139 7.93 7.68 -4.46
CA HIS A 139 7.08 8.41 -5.41
C HIS A 139 5.76 8.88 -4.83
N ALA A 140 5.31 8.34 -3.69
CA ALA A 140 4.11 8.86 -3.04
C ALA A 140 4.38 10.20 -2.33
N PRO A 141 3.57 11.24 -2.57
CA PRO A 141 3.76 12.56 -1.98
C PRO A 141 3.27 12.58 -0.52
N PHE A 142 4.06 11.98 0.36
CA PHE A 142 3.90 12.03 1.81
C PHE A 142 5.01 12.83 2.47
N TRP A 143 4.66 13.68 3.43
CA TRP A 143 5.61 14.37 4.29
C TRP A 143 5.54 13.79 5.70
N LYS A 144 6.70 13.43 6.24
CA LYS A 144 6.81 12.70 7.52
C LYS A 144 7.36 13.63 8.60
N ARG A 145 6.69 13.66 9.74
CA ARG A 145 7.12 14.36 10.95
C ARG A 145 7.18 13.38 12.11
N GLU A 146 8.33 13.27 12.76
CA GLU A 146 8.53 12.44 13.95
C GLU A 146 8.28 13.27 15.21
N TRP A 147 7.45 12.76 16.13
CA TRP A 147 7.18 13.39 17.42
C TRP A 147 7.94 12.67 18.53
N CYS A 148 8.82 13.39 19.21
CA CYS A 148 9.60 12.91 20.35
C CYS A 148 9.59 13.97 21.46
N GLY A 149 9.25 13.59 22.70
CA GLY A 149 9.22 14.51 23.84
C GLY A 149 8.35 15.75 23.61
N GLY A 150 7.20 15.58 22.93
CA GLY A 150 6.30 16.68 22.53
C GLY A 150 6.80 17.59 21.40
N ARG A 151 7.98 17.32 20.79
CA ARG A 151 8.52 18.09 19.67
C ARG A 151 8.38 17.33 18.36
N GLY A 152 7.79 17.98 17.35
CA GLY A 152 7.69 17.45 15.99
C GLY A 152 8.87 17.91 15.10
N THR A 153 9.58 16.97 14.50
CA THR A 153 10.70 17.23 13.58
C THR A 153 10.41 16.62 12.21
N TRP A 154 10.52 17.43 11.15
CA TRP A 154 10.35 16.95 9.78
C TRP A 154 11.51 16.08 9.35
N VAL A 155 11.20 14.95 8.70
CA VAL A 155 12.18 14.02 8.18
C VAL A 155 12.58 14.45 6.76
N ALA A 156 13.87 14.76 6.57
CA ALA A 156 14.38 15.36 5.33
C ALA A 156 14.48 14.41 4.12
N GLY A 157 14.23 13.11 4.30
CA GLY A 157 14.25 12.15 3.20
C GLY A 157 13.82 10.74 3.63
N ASN A 158 13.54 9.89 2.66
CA ASN A 158 13.27 8.48 2.94
C ASN A 158 14.58 7.76 3.26
N THR A 159 14.62 7.03 4.37
CA THR A 159 15.76 6.17 4.72
C THR A 159 16.00 5.16 3.58
N PRO A 160 17.17 5.13 2.93
CA PRO A 160 17.51 4.06 1.98
C PRO A 160 17.40 2.69 2.64
N LEU A 161 17.16 1.63 1.86
CA LEU A 161 17.20 0.26 2.39
C LEU A 161 18.60 -0.11 2.88
#